data_AF-A0A1Y5EQ87-F1
#
_entry.id   AF-A0A1Y5EQ87-F1
#
_cell.length_a   1.000
_cell.length_b   1.000
_cell.length_c   1.000
_cell.angle_alpha   90.00
_cell.angle_beta   90.00
_cell.angle_gamma   90.00
#
_symmetry.space_group_name_H-M   'P 1'
#
loop_
_entity.id
_entity.type
_entity.pdbx_description
1 polymer ?
#
loop_
_entity_poly.entity_id
_entity_poly.type
_entity_poly.pdbx_seq_one_letter_code
_entity_poly.pdbx_strand_id
1 'polypeptide(L)'
;MSSIIPVFSSGDANVAALLDDYRWITSIGGTTQLSYSFPSGADTLWESGYGDEVASWSALDVAEQTQVHSALSAWSAVANITFEEVVDQSSSVGDLRFSHSDAVGADDNGMTVGFAYLPWPKYTSGAEAAESAGDVWLNDSDYSAAQGGNSYRILVHEIGHAIGLSHPHDGAALLEAAYDSAQYSIMSYNRHPDSLFDGRQATTPMLYDIAAVQYLYGANNSYKMGDDSYQFATNGEILTIWDAAGSDTFDFSNQTHAVDVSLLAGEFSSVGYLDGEARGAINNLAIAFDVVIENAIGSDYADTIVGNSADNVITGGLGDDRLFGEGGSDIAVVDVAYEGAQIVFTDEGVEISSSEGVDSLQSIEAVRFSDGILNLLSGDLSVRLADEALVGRVASLYQAALDREPDSGGLNFWVDSYTNGFEVMTISQNFVDSSEFSERFSIDSNAEYLDTLYQNVLGRSGDEGGVAFWLGALDNGHSYAEVLLGFSDSLENQQQVAPLLETLSYRASDDLWILS
;
A
#
# COMPACT_ATOMS: atom_id res chain seq x y z
N MET A 1 17.90 26.12 -6.94
CA MET A 1 18.29 25.94 -8.35
C MET A 1 18.71 24.51 -8.51
N SER A 2 18.03 23.80 -9.40
CA SER A 2 18.41 22.49 -9.87
C SER A 2 19.75 22.56 -10.63
N SER A 3 20.32 21.40 -10.94
CA SER A 3 21.50 21.23 -11.79
C SER A 3 21.40 19.89 -12.50
N ILE A 4 22.16 19.73 -13.57
CA ILE A 4 22.20 18.50 -14.36
C ILE A 4 23.54 17.81 -14.14
N ILE A 5 23.52 16.51 -13.85
CA ILE A 5 24.71 15.69 -13.63
C ILE A 5 24.67 14.39 -14.43
N PRO A 6 25.83 13.81 -14.78
CA PRO A 6 25.88 12.51 -15.44
C PRO A 6 25.28 11.39 -14.58
N VAL A 7 24.66 10.43 -15.24
CA VAL A 7 24.17 9.18 -14.66
C VAL A 7 25.27 8.13 -14.74
N PHE A 8 25.47 7.37 -13.66
CA PHE A 8 26.40 6.24 -13.66
C PHE A 8 25.69 4.96 -14.06
N SER A 9 26.45 3.92 -14.40
CA SER A 9 25.87 2.62 -14.77
C SER A 9 25.10 2.00 -13.60
N SER A 10 23.88 1.54 -13.87
CA SER A 10 23.01 0.83 -12.90
C SER A 10 23.54 -0.55 -12.54
N GLY A 11 24.27 -1.22 -13.45
CA GLY A 11 24.64 -2.63 -13.32
C GLY A 11 23.49 -3.60 -13.64
N ASP A 12 22.27 -3.09 -13.84
CA ASP A 12 21.08 -3.83 -14.25
C ASP A 12 20.70 -3.42 -15.69
N ALA A 13 20.58 -4.40 -16.59
CA ALA A 13 20.34 -4.14 -18.00
C ALA A 13 18.95 -3.57 -18.31
N ASN A 14 17.92 -4.00 -17.57
CA ASN A 14 16.54 -3.55 -17.78
C ASN A 14 16.36 -2.12 -17.27
N VAL A 15 16.96 -1.81 -16.11
CA VAL A 15 17.03 -0.43 -15.63
C VAL A 15 17.82 0.44 -16.60
N ALA A 16 19.02 0.00 -17.03
CA ALA A 16 19.88 0.77 -17.93
C ALA A 16 19.22 1.10 -19.27
N ALA A 17 18.31 0.26 -19.75
CA ALA A 17 17.57 0.48 -21.00
C ALA A 17 16.64 1.71 -20.96
N LEU A 18 16.26 2.16 -19.77
CA LEU A 18 15.41 3.33 -19.58
C LEU A 18 16.17 4.56 -19.11
N LEU A 19 17.50 4.49 -18.95
CA LEU A 19 18.30 5.62 -18.49
C LEU A 19 18.90 6.38 -19.67
N ASP A 20 18.92 7.71 -19.56
CA ASP A 20 19.77 8.56 -20.38
C ASP A 20 21.09 8.92 -19.66
N ASP A 21 21.98 9.62 -20.37
CA ASP A 21 23.31 10.01 -19.88
C ASP A 21 23.27 10.99 -18.68
N TYR A 22 22.15 11.68 -18.45
CA TYR A 22 22.04 12.77 -17.48
C TYR A 22 20.74 12.75 -16.66
N ARG A 23 20.79 13.38 -15.48
CA ARG A 23 19.64 13.58 -14.59
C ARG A 23 19.69 14.92 -13.88
N TRP A 24 18.55 15.34 -13.33
CA TRP A 24 18.48 16.49 -12.44
C TRP A 24 19.04 16.20 -11.03
N ILE A 25 19.42 17.25 -10.31
CA ILE A 25 19.78 17.21 -8.89
C ILE A 25 19.63 18.59 -8.26
N THR A 26 19.18 18.66 -7.01
CA THR A 26 19.27 19.89 -6.18
C THR A 26 20.30 19.78 -5.07
N SER A 27 20.46 18.58 -4.51
CA SER A 27 21.42 18.30 -3.45
C SER A 27 21.89 16.84 -3.52
N ILE A 28 23.14 16.59 -3.14
CA ILE A 28 23.68 15.23 -3.12
C ILE A 28 23.07 14.47 -1.93
N GLY A 29 22.35 13.39 -2.23
CA GLY A 29 21.75 12.50 -1.22
C GLY A 29 20.47 13.03 -0.56
N GLY A 30 19.89 14.11 -1.09
CA GLY A 30 18.58 14.63 -0.66
C GLY A 30 17.53 14.52 -1.76
N THR A 31 16.28 14.85 -1.42
CA THR A 31 15.16 14.94 -2.36
C THR A 31 15.47 15.93 -3.49
N THR A 32 15.28 15.49 -4.74
CA THR A 32 15.44 16.38 -5.90
C THR A 32 14.19 17.25 -6.03
N GLN A 33 14.35 18.57 -5.92
CA GLN A 33 13.23 19.52 -6.00
C GLN A 33 13.27 20.23 -7.35
N LEU A 34 12.30 19.95 -8.21
CA LEU A 34 12.18 20.61 -9.51
C LEU A 34 11.02 21.60 -9.46
N SER A 35 11.24 22.77 -10.04
CA SER A 35 10.17 23.71 -10.31
C SER A 35 9.50 23.40 -11.64
N TYR A 36 8.22 23.71 -11.79
CA TYR A 36 7.54 23.65 -13.09
C TYR A 36 6.67 24.87 -13.31
N SER A 37 6.38 25.20 -14.56
CA SER A 37 5.55 26.36 -14.90
C SER A 37 4.72 26.15 -16.15
N PHE A 38 3.64 26.92 -16.25
CA PHE A 38 2.75 26.97 -17.42
C PHE A 38 2.92 28.32 -18.14
N PRO A 39 3.63 28.35 -19.30
CA PRO A 39 3.68 29.52 -20.17
C PRO A 39 2.29 30.12 -20.42
N SER A 40 2.13 31.42 -20.16
CA SER A 40 0.85 32.11 -20.38
C SER A 40 1.03 33.57 -20.76
N GLY A 41 0.48 33.94 -21.92
CA GLY A 41 0.37 35.33 -22.35
C GLY A 41 1.69 36.02 -22.73
N ALA A 42 1.70 37.35 -22.64
CA ALA A 42 2.74 38.21 -23.22
C ALA A 42 4.00 38.38 -22.36
N ASP A 43 3.95 37.95 -21.08
CA ASP A 43 5.08 38.08 -20.14
C ASP A 43 5.99 36.84 -20.12
N THR A 44 5.55 35.72 -20.72
CA THR A 44 6.36 34.54 -21.02
C THR A 44 7.45 34.91 -22.04
N LEU A 45 8.70 34.56 -21.71
CA LEU A 45 9.82 34.63 -22.64
C LEU A 45 10.41 33.25 -22.84
N TRP A 46 10.87 33.00 -24.06
CA TRP A 46 11.65 31.83 -24.45
C TRP A 46 13.05 32.32 -24.79
N GLU A 47 14.08 31.62 -24.31
CA GLU A 47 15.47 31.96 -24.59
C GLU A 47 15.78 31.84 -26.08
N SER A 48 16.84 32.51 -26.53
CA SER A 48 17.27 32.37 -27.92
C SER A 48 17.84 30.97 -28.18
N GLY A 49 17.36 30.28 -29.22
CA GLY A 49 17.86 28.96 -29.61
C GLY A 49 16.89 27.81 -29.45
N TYR A 50 15.63 28.07 -29.10
CA TYR A 50 14.53 27.12 -29.29
C TYR A 50 14.25 26.87 -30.78
N GLY A 51 13.73 25.69 -31.09
CA GLY A 51 13.30 25.32 -32.44
C GLY A 51 11.97 25.97 -32.86
N ASP A 52 11.33 25.38 -33.87
CA ASP A 52 10.08 25.88 -34.44
C ASP A 52 8.90 25.85 -33.44
N GLU A 53 9.05 25.18 -32.28
CA GLU A 53 7.95 24.93 -31.34
C GLU A 53 7.47 26.20 -30.66
N VAL A 54 8.41 27.08 -30.34
CA VAL A 54 8.13 28.41 -29.77
C VAL A 54 7.52 29.36 -30.80
N ALA A 55 7.60 29.07 -32.09
CA ALA A 55 7.00 29.94 -33.10
C ALA A 55 5.45 29.82 -33.14
N SER A 56 4.90 28.71 -32.65
CA SER A 56 3.49 28.34 -32.76
C SER A 56 2.94 27.69 -31.48
N TRP A 57 3.33 28.22 -30.31
CA TRP A 57 2.85 27.71 -29.03
C TRP A 57 1.50 28.29 -28.60
N SER A 58 0.78 27.54 -27.77
CA SER A 58 -0.40 28.01 -27.04
C SER A 58 -0.40 27.50 -25.60
N ALA A 59 -1.06 28.24 -24.71
CA ALA A 59 -1.12 27.89 -23.29
C ALA A 59 -2.04 26.70 -23.05
N LEU A 60 -1.67 25.85 -22.09
CA LEU A 60 -2.56 24.80 -21.58
C LEU A 60 -3.75 25.41 -20.84
N ASP A 61 -4.92 24.80 -20.98
CA ASP A 61 -6.10 25.15 -20.21
C ASP A 61 -6.03 24.60 -18.77
N VAL A 62 -7.02 24.95 -17.95
CA VAL A 62 -7.04 24.56 -16.52
C VAL A 62 -7.21 23.04 -16.33
N ALA A 63 -7.93 22.37 -17.22
CA ALA A 63 -8.12 20.92 -17.13
C ALA A 63 -6.82 20.18 -17.48
N GLU A 64 -6.10 20.65 -18.49
CA GLU A 64 -4.79 20.14 -18.88
C GLU A 64 -3.75 20.35 -17.79
N GLN A 65 -3.70 21.56 -17.18
CA GLN A 65 -2.85 21.84 -16.03
C GLN A 65 -3.15 20.90 -14.85
N THR A 66 -4.43 20.61 -14.59
CA THR A 66 -4.85 19.64 -13.56
C THR A 66 -4.28 18.25 -13.83
N GLN A 67 -4.22 17.82 -15.09
CA GLN A 67 -3.62 16.54 -15.43
C GLN A 67 -2.10 16.53 -15.35
N VAL A 68 -1.43 17.64 -15.69
CA VAL A 68 0.01 17.79 -15.47
C VAL A 68 0.31 17.62 -13.98
N HIS A 69 -0.45 18.26 -13.08
CA HIS A 69 -0.29 18.07 -11.64
C HIS A 69 -0.46 16.60 -11.21
N SER A 70 -1.47 15.91 -11.76
CA SER A 70 -1.70 14.49 -11.47
C SER A 70 -0.54 13.61 -11.96
N ALA A 71 -0.05 13.84 -13.18
CA ALA A 71 1.06 13.07 -13.75
C ALA A 71 2.39 13.32 -13.02
N LEU A 72 2.69 14.58 -12.66
CA LEU A 72 3.81 14.93 -11.78
C LEU A 72 3.69 14.23 -10.42
N SER A 73 2.48 14.18 -9.85
CA SER A 73 2.22 13.50 -8.59
C SER A 73 2.52 12.00 -8.67
N ALA A 74 2.15 11.33 -9.77
CA ALA A 74 2.43 9.91 -10.01
C ALA A 74 3.94 9.60 -9.98
N TRP A 75 4.78 10.48 -10.55
CA TRP A 75 6.24 10.34 -10.47
C TRP A 75 6.79 10.62 -9.06
N SER A 76 6.27 11.64 -8.37
CA SER A 76 6.69 11.96 -7.00
C SER A 76 6.24 10.92 -5.97
N ALA A 77 5.20 10.14 -6.27
CA ALA A 77 4.74 9.06 -5.41
C ALA A 77 5.79 7.94 -5.32
N VAL A 78 6.48 7.64 -6.43
CA VAL A 78 7.36 6.47 -6.53
C VAL A 78 8.84 6.79 -6.31
N ALA A 79 9.25 8.05 -6.47
CA ALA A 79 10.65 8.48 -6.37
C ALA A 79 10.83 9.73 -5.51
N ASN A 80 12.02 9.91 -4.96
CA ASN A 80 12.40 11.02 -4.09
C ASN A 80 12.68 12.32 -4.90
N ILE A 81 11.66 12.71 -5.66
CA ILE A 81 11.58 13.89 -6.50
C ILE A 81 10.29 14.64 -6.14
N THR A 82 10.34 15.96 -6.04
CA THR A 82 9.17 16.80 -5.74
C THR A 82 9.07 17.93 -6.74
N PHE A 83 7.84 18.32 -7.05
CA PHE A 83 7.55 19.34 -8.04
C PHE A 83 6.88 20.56 -7.40
N GLU A 84 7.44 21.75 -7.59
CA GLU A 84 6.89 23.02 -7.09
C GLU A 84 6.48 23.93 -8.26
N GLU A 85 5.21 24.34 -8.30
CA GLU A 85 4.76 25.26 -9.34
C GLU A 85 5.32 26.67 -9.11
N VAL A 86 5.88 27.26 -10.17
CA VAL A 86 6.31 28.66 -10.20
C VAL A 86 5.62 29.41 -11.32
N VAL A 87 5.50 30.72 -11.18
CA VAL A 87 4.92 31.57 -12.22
C VAL A 87 5.87 31.64 -13.42
N ASP A 88 5.36 31.35 -14.62
CA ASP A 88 6.08 31.52 -15.87
C ASP A 88 6.11 33.00 -16.29
N GLN A 89 7.28 33.62 -16.26
CA GLN A 89 7.48 35.02 -16.64
C GLN A 89 8.92 35.30 -17.06
N SER A 90 9.15 36.44 -17.71
CA SER A 90 10.46 36.90 -18.19
C SER A 90 11.66 36.84 -17.22
N SER A 91 11.42 36.71 -15.92
CA SER A 91 12.45 36.66 -14.88
C SER A 91 12.50 35.36 -14.08
N SER A 92 11.57 34.43 -14.35
CA SER A 92 11.46 33.15 -13.64
C SER A 92 10.63 32.18 -14.48
N VAL A 93 11.17 30.99 -14.72
CA VAL A 93 10.47 29.86 -15.35
C VAL A 93 10.75 28.61 -14.53
N GLY A 94 9.94 27.58 -14.71
CA GLY A 94 10.18 26.27 -14.11
C GLY A 94 11.38 25.57 -14.73
N ASP A 95 11.90 24.56 -14.03
CA ASP A 95 12.82 23.58 -14.59
C ASP A 95 12.13 22.72 -15.66
N LEU A 96 10.81 22.53 -15.54
CA LEU A 96 9.95 21.92 -16.56
C LEU A 96 8.87 22.92 -16.99
N ARG A 97 8.71 23.15 -18.30
CA ARG A 97 7.64 24.00 -18.84
C ARG A 97 6.69 23.18 -19.69
N PHE A 98 5.39 23.41 -19.53
CA PHE A 98 4.34 22.63 -20.22
C PHE A 98 3.51 23.54 -21.13
N SER A 99 3.52 23.28 -22.43
CA SER A 99 2.83 24.11 -23.43
C SER A 99 2.37 23.29 -24.62
N HIS A 100 1.36 23.77 -25.34
CA HIS A 100 1.06 23.26 -26.68
C HIS A 100 2.03 23.83 -27.71
N SER A 101 2.25 23.11 -28.82
CA SER A 101 2.84 23.67 -30.03
C SER A 101 2.37 22.98 -31.32
N ASP A 102 2.09 23.78 -32.37
CA ASP A 102 1.76 23.25 -33.71
C ASP A 102 2.94 22.52 -34.39
N ALA A 103 4.16 22.66 -33.86
CA ALA A 103 5.33 21.89 -34.32
C ALA A 103 5.24 20.41 -33.93
N VAL A 104 4.38 20.08 -32.97
CA VAL A 104 4.08 18.72 -32.54
C VAL A 104 3.13 18.09 -33.57
N GLY A 105 3.69 17.44 -34.59
CA GLY A 105 2.91 16.77 -35.65
C GLY A 105 2.19 15.53 -35.16
N ALA A 106 1.07 15.13 -35.78
CA ALA A 106 0.45 13.83 -35.49
C ALA A 106 1.37 12.68 -35.93
N ASP A 107 1.30 11.53 -35.25
CA ASP A 107 2.00 10.31 -35.71
C ASP A 107 1.44 9.80 -37.06
N ASP A 108 2.07 8.76 -37.62
CA ASP A 108 1.65 8.13 -38.88
C ASP A 108 0.20 7.60 -38.86
N ASN A 109 -0.42 7.48 -37.68
CA ASN A 109 -1.79 7.03 -37.47
C ASN A 109 -2.78 8.18 -37.16
N GLY A 110 -2.31 9.43 -37.16
CA GLY A 110 -3.15 10.60 -36.85
C GLY A 110 -3.46 10.78 -35.36
N MET A 111 -2.66 10.18 -34.47
CA MET A 111 -2.80 10.26 -33.02
C MET A 111 -2.03 11.49 -32.48
N THR A 112 -2.62 12.18 -31.49
CA THR A 112 -1.99 13.29 -30.77
C THR A 112 -0.68 12.79 -30.13
N VAL A 113 0.45 13.42 -30.45
CA VAL A 113 1.75 13.12 -29.82
C VAL A 113 2.12 14.22 -28.83
N GLY A 114 2.97 13.88 -27.87
CA GLY A 114 3.77 14.84 -27.11
C GLY A 114 5.24 14.62 -27.47
N PHE A 115 6.10 15.53 -27.04
CA PHE A 115 7.52 15.24 -26.92
C PHE A 115 8.10 16.08 -25.77
N ALA A 116 9.19 15.60 -25.17
CA ALA A 116 9.92 16.36 -24.17
C ALA A 116 11.43 16.35 -24.41
N TYR A 117 12.09 17.34 -23.83
CA TYR A 117 13.54 17.42 -23.81
C TYR A 117 14.11 16.77 -22.55
N LEU A 118 15.02 15.83 -22.75
CA LEU A 118 15.84 15.22 -21.70
C LEU A 118 16.66 16.28 -20.92
N PRO A 119 17.11 15.97 -19.68
CA PRO A 119 17.92 16.88 -18.86
C PRO A 119 19.36 16.95 -19.38
N TRP A 120 19.61 17.53 -20.56
CA TRP A 120 20.95 17.66 -21.11
C TRP A 120 21.67 18.96 -20.68
N PRO A 121 22.96 18.90 -20.32
CA PRO A 121 23.70 20.08 -19.89
C PRO A 121 24.10 20.96 -21.06
N LYS A 122 24.33 22.25 -20.76
CA LYS A 122 24.64 23.33 -21.71
C LYS A 122 25.92 23.20 -22.55
N TYR A 123 26.67 22.11 -22.46
CA TYR A 123 28.01 21.99 -23.05
C TYR A 123 28.10 21.14 -24.32
N THR A 124 26.99 20.63 -24.85
CA THR A 124 27.02 19.94 -26.15
C THR A 124 27.08 20.98 -27.27
N SER A 125 28.16 20.90 -28.04
CA SER A 125 28.51 21.89 -29.06
C SER A 125 27.50 21.91 -30.21
N GLY A 126 26.59 22.88 -30.19
CA GLY A 126 25.85 23.34 -31.38
C GLY A 126 24.35 23.42 -31.18
N ALA A 127 23.89 24.50 -30.54
CA ALA A 127 22.51 24.98 -30.44
C ALA A 127 21.50 24.00 -29.78
N GLU A 128 20.43 24.56 -29.18
CA GLU A 128 19.20 23.89 -28.75
C GLU A 128 19.21 23.15 -27.38
N ALA A 129 20.13 22.25 -27.06
CA ALA A 129 19.89 21.25 -25.99
C ALA A 129 19.75 21.72 -24.52
N ALA A 130 20.15 22.95 -24.17
CA ALA A 130 20.31 23.35 -22.76
C ALA A 130 19.18 24.18 -22.18
N GLU A 131 18.62 25.08 -23.00
CA GLU A 131 17.59 26.02 -22.55
C GLU A 131 16.22 25.35 -22.57
N SER A 132 16.06 24.30 -23.38
CA SER A 132 14.82 23.53 -23.51
C SER A 132 14.76 22.32 -22.58
N ALA A 133 15.84 22.01 -21.83
CA ALA A 133 15.90 20.82 -20.97
C ALA A 133 14.73 20.79 -19.98
N GLY A 134 13.98 19.68 -19.95
CA GLY A 134 12.80 19.52 -19.10
C GLY A 134 11.49 20.06 -19.69
N ASP A 135 11.53 20.80 -20.81
CA ASP A 135 10.31 21.30 -21.45
C ASP A 135 9.53 20.17 -22.11
N VAL A 136 8.21 20.23 -21.96
CA VAL A 136 7.23 19.28 -22.47
C VAL A 136 6.27 20.01 -23.41
N TRP A 137 6.19 19.50 -24.63
CA TRP A 137 5.35 20.03 -25.70
C TRP A 137 4.25 19.05 -26.04
N LEU A 138 3.01 19.54 -26.04
CA LEU A 138 1.82 18.76 -26.34
C LEU A 138 1.19 19.26 -27.65
N ASN A 139 0.48 18.40 -28.36
CA ASN A 139 -0.34 18.82 -29.49
C ASN A 139 -1.73 19.30 -28.99
N ASP A 140 -2.20 20.44 -29.53
CA ASP A 140 -3.45 21.14 -29.22
C ASP A 140 -4.73 20.40 -29.70
N SER A 141 -4.63 19.24 -30.34
CA SER A 141 -5.78 18.50 -30.87
C SER A 141 -6.49 17.62 -29.83
N ASP A 142 -7.74 17.98 -29.50
CA ASP A 142 -8.75 17.23 -28.73
C ASP A 142 -8.18 16.39 -27.58
N TYR A 143 -7.51 17.07 -26.65
CA TYR A 143 -6.91 16.47 -25.46
C TYR A 143 -7.97 16.04 -24.44
N SER A 144 -8.48 14.81 -24.57
CA SER A 144 -9.38 14.20 -23.59
C SER A 144 -8.56 13.67 -22.40
N ALA A 145 -8.36 14.54 -21.42
CA ALA A 145 -7.33 14.41 -20.38
C ALA A 145 -7.64 13.41 -19.23
N ALA A 146 -8.71 12.61 -19.29
CA ALA A 146 -9.05 11.70 -18.19
C ALA A 146 -7.99 10.60 -17.97
N GLN A 147 -7.73 10.25 -16.71
CA GLN A 147 -6.87 9.11 -16.32
C GLN A 147 -7.38 7.81 -16.99
N GLY A 148 -6.46 7.01 -17.51
CA GLY A 148 -6.76 5.83 -18.33
C GLY A 148 -6.93 6.12 -19.84
N GLY A 149 -6.97 7.40 -20.22
CA GLY A 149 -6.96 7.85 -21.61
C GLY A 149 -5.55 8.04 -22.19
N ASN A 150 -5.46 8.13 -23.52
CA ASN A 150 -4.18 8.30 -24.21
C ASN A 150 -3.47 9.60 -23.89
N SER A 151 -4.22 10.70 -23.78
CA SER A 151 -3.69 11.99 -23.35
C SER A 151 -2.95 11.87 -22.01
N TYR A 152 -3.59 11.32 -20.98
CA TYR A 152 -2.95 11.16 -19.68
C TYR A 152 -1.68 10.31 -19.74
N ARG A 153 -1.70 9.19 -20.48
CA ARG A 153 -0.50 8.36 -20.69
C ARG A 153 0.65 9.16 -21.31
N ILE A 154 0.36 9.98 -22.32
CA ILE A 154 1.37 10.84 -22.96
C ILE A 154 1.98 11.80 -21.94
N LEU A 155 1.19 12.43 -21.07
CA LEU A 155 1.76 13.29 -20.02
C LEU A 155 2.74 12.56 -19.11
N VAL A 156 2.34 11.38 -18.61
CA VAL A 156 3.23 10.61 -17.73
C VAL A 156 4.50 10.20 -18.48
N HIS A 157 4.37 9.79 -19.75
CA HIS A 157 5.49 9.47 -20.64
C HIS A 157 6.43 10.66 -20.87
N GLU A 158 5.92 11.80 -21.31
CA GLU A 158 6.74 12.99 -21.59
C GLU A 158 7.40 13.55 -20.33
N ILE A 159 6.73 13.47 -19.18
CA ILE A 159 7.37 13.81 -17.90
C ILE A 159 8.50 12.83 -17.61
N GLY A 160 8.35 11.55 -17.91
CA GLY A 160 9.42 10.55 -17.83
C GLY A 160 10.68 11.01 -18.58
N HIS A 161 10.54 11.48 -19.82
CA HIS A 161 11.62 12.10 -20.58
C HIS A 161 12.17 13.37 -19.91
N ALA A 162 11.31 14.30 -19.51
CA ALA A 162 11.73 15.55 -18.85
C ALA A 162 12.55 15.31 -17.57
N ILE A 163 12.34 14.17 -16.90
CA ILE A 163 13.09 13.76 -15.71
C ILE A 163 14.21 12.74 -16.00
N GLY A 164 14.50 12.41 -17.26
CA GLY A 164 15.70 11.66 -17.64
C GLY A 164 15.51 10.19 -18.00
N LEU A 165 14.28 9.73 -18.22
CA LEU A 165 14.02 8.41 -18.78
C LEU A 165 14.07 8.42 -20.30
N SER A 166 14.59 7.35 -20.89
CA SER A 166 14.61 7.11 -22.34
C SER A 166 13.56 6.08 -22.75
N HIS A 167 13.28 5.97 -24.04
CA HIS A 167 12.53 4.82 -24.54
C HIS A 167 13.35 3.53 -24.35
N PRO A 168 12.70 2.41 -24.03
CA PRO A 168 13.37 1.13 -23.77
C PRO A 168 14.02 0.48 -25.00
N HIS A 169 13.71 0.98 -26.19
CA HIS A 169 14.23 0.50 -27.48
C HIS A 169 15.27 1.44 -28.10
N ASP A 170 15.58 2.55 -27.42
CA ASP A 170 16.59 3.52 -27.85
C ASP A 170 17.90 3.30 -27.10
N GLY A 171 19.00 3.81 -27.64
CA GLY A 171 20.31 3.77 -26.98
C GLY A 171 21.07 2.45 -27.11
N ALA A 172 22.07 2.27 -26.24
CA ALA A 172 23.02 1.14 -26.31
C ALA A 172 22.58 -0.08 -25.48
N ALA A 173 21.84 0.15 -24.40
CA ALA A 173 21.16 -0.88 -23.63
C ALA A 173 19.70 -0.91 -24.09
N LEU A 174 19.15 -2.11 -24.30
CA LEU A 174 17.77 -2.30 -24.72
C LEU A 174 17.06 -3.16 -23.70
N LEU A 175 15.80 -2.84 -23.44
CA LEU A 175 14.97 -3.64 -22.55
C LEU A 175 14.75 -5.00 -23.20
N GLU A 176 14.71 -6.06 -22.39
CA GLU A 176 14.44 -7.39 -22.94
C GLU A 176 13.12 -7.40 -23.71
N ALA A 177 13.08 -8.06 -24.87
CA ALA A 177 11.92 -8.03 -25.76
C ALA A 177 10.61 -8.51 -25.10
N ALA A 178 10.70 -9.33 -24.05
CA ALA A 178 9.54 -9.75 -23.26
C ALA A 178 8.95 -8.62 -22.40
N TYR A 179 9.74 -7.60 -22.08
CA TYR A 179 9.40 -6.48 -21.22
C TYR A 179 9.23 -5.16 -21.97
N ASP A 180 9.64 -5.05 -23.23
CA ASP A 180 9.40 -3.86 -24.06
C ASP A 180 7.92 -3.76 -24.48
N SER A 181 7.06 -3.35 -23.53
CA SER A 181 5.65 -3.03 -23.74
C SER A 181 5.08 -2.13 -22.65
N ALA A 182 3.94 -1.50 -22.93
CA ALA A 182 3.19 -0.66 -22.00
C ALA A 182 2.68 -1.41 -20.75
N GLN A 183 2.79 -2.74 -20.71
CA GLN A 183 2.56 -3.53 -19.50
C GLN A 183 3.67 -3.28 -18.45
N TYR A 184 4.90 -3.05 -18.90
CA TYR A 184 6.10 -3.03 -18.07
C TYR A 184 6.77 -1.65 -18.01
N SER A 185 6.59 -0.83 -19.04
CA SER A 185 7.10 0.55 -19.11
C SER A 185 6.18 1.43 -19.96
N ILE A 186 5.71 2.52 -19.39
CA ILE A 186 4.97 3.58 -20.09
C ILE A 186 5.82 4.26 -21.15
N MET A 187 7.14 4.14 -21.07
CA MET A 187 8.10 4.63 -22.06
C MET A 187 8.14 3.76 -23.33
N SER A 188 7.53 2.56 -23.33
CA SER A 188 7.47 1.72 -24.52
C SER A 188 6.45 2.23 -25.55
N TYR A 189 6.78 2.05 -26.84
CA TYR A 189 5.83 2.24 -27.94
C TYR A 189 4.98 1.00 -28.21
N ASN A 190 5.41 -0.17 -27.73
CA ASN A 190 4.63 -1.38 -27.86
C ASN A 190 3.49 -1.31 -26.84
N ARG A 191 2.27 -1.58 -27.30
CA ARG A 191 1.09 -1.64 -26.43
C ARG A 191 1.17 -2.84 -25.49
N HIS A 192 0.24 -2.89 -24.53
CA HIS A 192 0.03 -4.08 -23.72
C HIS A 192 -0.09 -5.34 -24.61
N PRO A 193 0.59 -6.46 -24.29
CA PRO A 193 0.65 -7.64 -25.17
C PRO A 193 -0.73 -8.25 -25.48
N ASP A 194 -1.67 -8.12 -24.55
CA ASP A 194 -3.07 -8.43 -24.82
C ASP A 194 -3.76 -7.30 -25.58
N SER A 195 -4.03 -7.57 -26.85
CA SER A 195 -4.64 -6.61 -27.78
C SER A 195 -6.05 -6.18 -27.40
N LEU A 196 -6.74 -6.86 -26.47
CA LEU A 196 -8.11 -6.48 -26.07
C LEU A 196 -8.16 -5.34 -25.04
N PHE A 197 -7.01 -4.89 -24.54
CA PHE A 197 -6.93 -3.59 -23.87
C PHE A 197 -7.07 -2.42 -24.86
N ASP A 198 -7.59 -2.63 -26.08
CA ASP A 198 -7.58 -1.65 -27.17
C ASP A 198 -8.17 -0.29 -26.74
N GLY A 199 -7.28 0.69 -26.60
CA GLY A 199 -7.58 2.06 -26.19
C GLY A 199 -7.33 2.36 -24.71
N ARG A 200 -7.30 1.35 -23.82
CA ARG A 200 -6.92 1.52 -22.40
C ARG A 200 -5.42 1.74 -22.27
N GLN A 201 -5.05 2.62 -21.36
CA GLN A 201 -3.66 3.01 -21.15
C GLN A 201 -3.28 2.92 -19.67
N ALA A 202 -1.98 2.73 -19.42
CA ALA A 202 -1.41 2.80 -18.09
C ALA A 202 -1.74 4.13 -17.40
N THR A 203 -2.09 4.05 -16.12
CA THR A 203 -2.48 5.21 -15.30
C THR A 203 -1.43 5.62 -14.27
N THR A 204 -0.31 4.89 -14.23
CA THR A 204 0.85 5.15 -13.37
C THR A 204 2.14 4.88 -14.17
N PRO A 205 3.32 5.30 -13.66
CA PRO A 205 4.58 4.64 -14.00
C PRO A 205 4.46 3.12 -13.76
N MET A 206 5.05 2.32 -14.64
CA MET A 206 5.02 0.86 -14.60
C MET A 206 6.32 0.30 -13.98
N LEU A 207 6.40 -1.01 -13.77
CA LEU A 207 7.51 -1.71 -13.08
C LEU A 207 8.91 -1.15 -13.37
N TYR A 208 9.32 -1.11 -14.64
CA TYR A 208 10.67 -0.67 -14.99
C TYR A 208 10.81 0.86 -15.04
N ASP A 209 9.71 1.60 -15.22
CA ASP A 209 9.71 3.05 -15.05
C ASP A 209 10.03 3.42 -13.60
N ILE A 210 9.36 2.75 -12.65
CA ILE A 210 9.58 2.90 -11.21
C ILE A 210 11.03 2.55 -10.86
N ALA A 211 11.51 1.37 -11.27
CA ALA A 211 12.90 0.97 -11.01
C ALA A 211 13.92 1.98 -11.57
N ALA A 212 13.70 2.50 -12.78
CA ALA A 212 14.60 3.46 -13.41
C ALA A 212 14.57 4.84 -12.73
N VAL A 213 13.38 5.38 -12.43
CA VAL A 213 13.28 6.68 -11.76
C VAL A 213 13.79 6.62 -10.32
N GLN A 214 13.61 5.49 -9.63
CA GLN A 214 14.19 5.25 -8.31
C GLN A 214 15.71 5.09 -8.36
N TYR A 215 16.27 4.53 -9.44
CA TYR A 215 17.71 4.58 -9.66
C TYR A 215 18.21 6.03 -9.83
N LEU A 216 17.46 6.85 -10.57
CA LEU A 216 17.79 8.26 -10.79
C LEU A 216 17.62 9.14 -9.56
N TYR A 217 16.65 8.90 -8.68
CA TYR A 217 16.33 9.86 -7.62
C TYR A 217 16.27 9.26 -6.21
N GLY A 218 16.32 7.93 -6.09
CA GLY A 218 16.00 7.19 -4.88
C GLY A 218 14.50 6.91 -4.78
N ALA A 219 14.13 5.83 -4.10
CA ALA A 219 12.73 5.50 -3.81
C ALA A 219 12.10 6.50 -2.82
N ASN A 220 10.81 6.77 -2.99
CA ASN A 220 10.07 7.59 -2.03
C ASN A 220 9.56 6.74 -0.87
N ASN A 221 10.42 6.54 0.13
CA ASN A 221 10.10 5.77 1.33
C ASN A 221 9.22 6.56 2.34
N SER A 222 8.59 7.64 1.91
CA SER A 222 7.65 8.43 2.72
C SER A 222 6.22 8.44 2.17
N TYR A 223 6.02 7.91 0.97
CA TYR A 223 4.73 7.74 0.36
C TYR A 223 4.12 6.43 0.84
N LYS A 224 2.92 6.47 1.43
CA LYS A 224 2.21 5.28 1.92
C LYS A 224 3.09 4.47 2.91
N MET A 225 3.16 4.96 4.15
CA MET A 225 3.99 4.36 5.21
C MET A 225 3.13 3.73 6.32
N GLY A 226 1.82 3.75 6.17
CA GLY A 226 0.87 3.23 7.14
C GLY A 226 0.09 2.10 6.50
N ASP A 227 -0.82 1.51 7.26
CA ASP A 227 -1.62 0.39 6.77
C ASP A 227 -2.64 0.89 5.72
N ASP A 228 -2.38 0.57 4.46
CA ASP A 228 -3.14 1.09 3.33
C ASP A 228 -4.02 0.00 2.70
N SER A 229 -5.28 0.36 2.40
CA SER A 229 -6.21 -0.51 1.69
C SER A 229 -6.46 0.00 0.27
N TYR A 230 -6.23 -0.88 -0.70
CA TYR A 230 -6.29 -0.59 -2.13
C TYR A 230 -7.50 -1.27 -2.74
N GLN A 231 -8.47 -0.46 -3.20
CA GLN A 231 -9.61 -0.95 -3.98
C GLN A 231 -9.48 -0.52 -5.44
N PHE A 232 -9.73 -1.44 -6.37
CA PHE A 232 -9.40 -1.26 -7.79
C PHE A 232 -10.63 -1.02 -8.66
N ALA A 233 -10.45 -0.31 -9.78
CA ALA A 233 -11.50 -0.13 -10.76
C ALA A 233 -11.91 -1.47 -11.42
N THR A 234 -13.21 -1.67 -11.63
CA THR A 234 -13.75 -2.93 -12.18
C THR A 234 -13.61 -3.06 -13.69
N ASN A 235 -13.01 -2.08 -14.36
CA ASN A 235 -12.99 -1.93 -15.83
C ASN A 235 -11.68 -2.41 -16.49
N GLY A 236 -10.80 -3.06 -15.74
CA GLY A 236 -9.48 -3.52 -16.22
C GLY A 236 -8.48 -2.37 -16.38
N GLU A 237 -8.33 -1.53 -15.35
CA GLU A 237 -7.31 -0.47 -15.32
C GLU A 237 -5.89 -1.06 -15.36
N ILE A 238 -4.95 -0.39 -16.04
CA ILE A 238 -3.55 -0.80 -16.11
C ILE A 238 -2.74 0.09 -15.17
N LEU A 239 -2.12 -0.47 -14.14
CA LEU A 239 -1.36 0.28 -13.14
C LEU A 239 -0.32 -0.57 -12.40
N THR A 240 0.60 0.10 -11.72
CA THR A 240 1.56 -0.50 -10.78
C THR A 240 1.46 0.20 -9.42
N ILE A 241 1.42 -0.58 -8.34
CA ILE A 241 1.38 -0.08 -6.97
C ILE A 241 2.79 0.11 -6.43
N TRP A 242 3.05 1.29 -5.86
CA TRP A 242 4.19 1.58 -5.00
C TRP A 242 3.67 1.88 -3.60
N ASP A 243 4.16 1.14 -2.63
CA ASP A 243 3.93 1.34 -1.21
C ASP A 243 5.29 1.27 -0.49
N ALA A 244 5.53 2.16 0.48
CA ALA A 244 6.83 2.22 1.15
C ALA A 244 6.90 1.31 2.39
N ALA A 245 5.78 1.12 3.09
CA ALA A 245 5.69 0.35 4.31
C ALA A 245 4.24 0.35 4.84
N GLY A 246 3.90 -0.66 5.62
CA GLY A 246 2.61 -0.78 6.27
C GLY A 246 2.27 -2.26 6.41
N SER A 247 1.09 -2.55 6.94
CA SER A 247 0.38 -3.80 6.67
C SER A 247 -0.72 -3.52 5.67
N ASP A 248 -0.46 -3.78 4.39
CA ASP A 248 -1.28 -3.32 3.29
C ASP A 248 -2.26 -4.38 2.80
N THR A 249 -3.39 -3.95 2.25
CA THR A 249 -4.45 -4.83 1.80
C THR A 249 -4.88 -4.52 0.38
N PHE A 250 -4.85 -5.52 -0.50
CA PHE A 250 -5.55 -5.48 -1.78
C PHE A 250 -7.00 -5.96 -1.60
N ASP A 251 -7.95 -5.06 -1.79
CA ASP A 251 -9.39 -5.31 -1.64
C ASP A 251 -10.08 -5.41 -3.02
N PHE A 252 -10.44 -6.63 -3.39
CA PHE A 252 -11.16 -6.98 -4.61
C PHE A 252 -12.64 -7.28 -4.38
N SER A 253 -13.18 -6.99 -3.19
CA SER A 253 -14.59 -7.24 -2.86
C SER A 253 -15.58 -6.51 -3.76
N ASN A 254 -15.14 -5.44 -4.45
CA ASN A 254 -15.95 -4.69 -5.40
C ASN A 254 -15.94 -5.30 -6.83
N GLN A 255 -15.13 -6.32 -7.10
CA GLN A 255 -15.00 -6.90 -8.42
C GLN A 255 -16.26 -7.68 -8.81
N THR A 256 -16.60 -7.61 -10.10
CA THR A 256 -17.84 -8.19 -10.63
C THR A 256 -17.66 -9.57 -11.25
N HIS A 257 -16.44 -10.08 -11.21
CA HIS A 257 -15.99 -11.35 -11.76
C HIS A 257 -14.78 -11.82 -10.94
N ALA A 258 -14.43 -13.09 -11.13
CA ALA A 258 -13.26 -13.67 -10.50
C ALA A 258 -11.96 -12.92 -10.85
N VAL A 259 -11.06 -12.86 -9.88
CA VAL A 259 -9.71 -12.30 -9.96
C VAL A 259 -8.64 -13.38 -9.88
N ASP A 260 -7.51 -13.13 -10.54
CA ASP A 260 -6.28 -13.92 -10.42
C ASP A 260 -5.20 -13.00 -9.85
N VAL A 261 -4.83 -13.23 -8.59
CA VAL A 261 -4.07 -12.30 -7.76
C VAL A 261 -2.74 -12.92 -7.37
N SER A 262 -1.68 -12.13 -7.51
CA SER A 262 -0.36 -12.42 -6.97
C SER A 262 0.11 -11.23 -6.13
N LEU A 263 0.43 -11.49 -4.86
CA LEU A 263 1.02 -10.50 -3.93
C LEU A 263 2.54 -10.42 -4.02
N LEU A 264 3.16 -11.11 -5.00
CA LEU A 264 4.60 -11.05 -5.25
C LEU A 264 5.01 -9.73 -5.92
N ALA A 265 6.05 -9.09 -5.38
CA ALA A 265 6.67 -7.92 -5.98
C ALA A 265 7.20 -8.21 -7.39
N GLY A 266 6.96 -7.31 -8.34
CA GLY A 266 7.36 -7.44 -9.74
C GLY A 266 6.46 -8.34 -10.59
N GLU A 267 5.44 -8.95 -10.01
CA GLU A 267 4.47 -9.79 -10.71
C GLU A 267 3.16 -9.04 -11.01
N PHE A 268 2.31 -9.67 -11.82
CA PHE A 268 1.03 -9.11 -12.24
C PHE A 268 -0.15 -9.94 -11.73
N SER A 269 -1.22 -9.22 -11.41
CA SER A 269 -2.56 -9.72 -11.17
C SER A 269 -3.48 -9.38 -12.36
N SER A 270 -4.55 -10.15 -12.52
CA SER A 270 -5.60 -9.99 -13.52
C SER A 270 -6.90 -9.58 -12.84
N VAL A 271 -7.27 -8.30 -12.97
CA VAL A 271 -8.33 -7.68 -12.16
C VAL A 271 -9.27 -6.86 -13.03
N GLY A 272 -10.57 -7.05 -12.85
CA GLY A 272 -11.62 -6.33 -13.57
C GLY A 272 -12.05 -7.00 -14.86
N TYR A 273 -13.08 -6.44 -15.49
CA TYR A 273 -13.75 -7.01 -16.66
C TYR A 273 -13.80 -6.02 -17.83
N LEU A 274 -13.42 -6.51 -19.00
CA LEU A 274 -13.44 -5.76 -20.24
C LEU A 274 -14.83 -5.94 -20.89
N ASP A 275 -15.80 -5.12 -20.46
CA ASP A 275 -17.21 -5.24 -20.88
C ASP A 275 -17.41 -5.30 -22.41
N GLY A 276 -16.67 -4.49 -23.17
CA GLY A 276 -16.73 -4.46 -24.63
C GLY A 276 -16.32 -5.78 -25.30
N GLU A 277 -15.49 -6.56 -24.60
CA GLU A 277 -14.86 -7.79 -25.08
C GLU A 277 -15.42 -9.05 -24.40
N ALA A 278 -16.31 -8.86 -23.42
CA ALA A 278 -16.95 -9.92 -22.63
C ALA A 278 -15.93 -10.93 -22.05
N ARG A 279 -14.88 -10.40 -21.42
CA ARG A 279 -13.79 -11.18 -20.83
C ARG A 279 -13.15 -10.45 -19.64
N GLY A 280 -12.60 -11.18 -18.67
CA GLY A 280 -11.70 -10.63 -17.66
C GLY A 280 -10.48 -9.94 -18.27
N ALA A 281 -10.01 -8.88 -17.61
CA ALA A 281 -8.71 -8.29 -17.88
C ALA A 281 -7.60 -9.28 -17.49
N ILE A 282 -6.42 -9.15 -18.09
CA ILE A 282 -5.27 -10.01 -17.80
C ILE A 282 -4.02 -9.18 -17.59
N ASN A 283 -3.26 -9.52 -16.54
CA ASN A 283 -1.96 -8.94 -16.18
C ASN A 283 -1.92 -7.41 -16.19
N ASN A 284 -2.93 -6.77 -15.60
CA ASN A 284 -3.11 -5.31 -15.65
C ASN A 284 -2.76 -4.59 -14.34
N LEU A 285 -2.66 -5.29 -13.22
CA LEU A 285 -2.27 -4.73 -11.93
C LEU A 285 -0.92 -5.31 -11.53
N ALA A 286 0.12 -4.49 -11.38
CA ALA A 286 1.41 -4.93 -10.88
C ALA A 286 1.71 -4.38 -9.47
N ILE A 287 2.58 -5.08 -8.76
CA ILE A 287 3.22 -4.58 -7.53
C ILE A 287 4.66 -4.19 -7.90
N ALA A 288 5.10 -2.98 -7.58
CA ALA A 288 6.46 -2.54 -7.88
C ALA A 288 7.51 -3.44 -7.19
N PHE A 289 8.73 -3.46 -7.72
CA PHE A 289 9.83 -4.18 -7.08
C PHE A 289 10.06 -3.67 -5.66
N ASP A 290 10.44 -4.59 -4.76
CA ASP A 290 10.71 -4.34 -3.34
C ASP A 290 9.52 -3.84 -2.50
N VAL A 291 8.30 -3.82 -3.04
CA VAL A 291 7.06 -3.57 -2.30
C VAL A 291 6.53 -4.88 -1.71
N VAL A 292 6.08 -4.86 -0.46
CA VAL A 292 5.38 -5.97 0.18
C VAL A 292 3.93 -5.56 0.36
N ILE A 293 3.01 -6.43 -0.04
CA ILE A 293 1.58 -6.31 0.25
C ILE A 293 1.20 -7.54 1.05
N GLU A 294 0.74 -7.36 2.28
CA GLU A 294 0.56 -8.44 3.24
C GLU A 294 -0.78 -9.15 3.06
N ASN A 295 -1.82 -8.44 2.64
CA ASN A 295 -3.19 -8.94 2.75
C ASN A 295 -3.96 -8.86 1.43
N ALA A 296 -4.91 -9.78 1.26
CA ALA A 296 -5.84 -9.77 0.14
C ALA A 296 -7.27 -10.14 0.57
N ILE A 297 -8.25 -9.47 -0.02
CA ILE A 297 -9.67 -9.80 0.06
C ILE A 297 -10.14 -10.03 -1.37
N GLY A 298 -10.61 -11.25 -1.68
CA GLY A 298 -11.18 -11.59 -2.97
C GLY A 298 -12.56 -11.00 -3.22
N SER A 299 -13.18 -11.46 -4.28
CA SER A 299 -14.48 -11.08 -4.80
C SER A 299 -15.58 -12.05 -4.34
N ASP A 300 -16.78 -11.93 -4.91
CA ASP A 300 -17.88 -12.90 -4.68
C ASP A 300 -17.84 -14.09 -5.67
N TYR A 301 -16.72 -14.32 -6.35
CA TYR A 301 -16.56 -15.31 -7.42
C TYR A 301 -15.35 -16.20 -7.17
N ALA A 302 -15.27 -17.33 -7.89
CA ALA A 302 -14.19 -18.30 -7.75
C ALA A 302 -12.80 -17.72 -8.11
N ASP A 303 -12.09 -17.26 -7.10
CA ASP A 303 -10.84 -16.52 -7.21
C ASP A 303 -9.61 -17.41 -7.10
N THR A 304 -8.48 -16.88 -7.55
CA THR A 304 -7.16 -17.45 -7.26
C THR A 304 -6.30 -16.35 -6.64
N ILE A 305 -5.80 -16.59 -5.43
CA ILE A 305 -5.02 -15.62 -4.68
C ILE A 305 -3.74 -16.28 -4.18
N VAL A 306 -2.60 -15.74 -4.61
CA VAL A 306 -1.26 -16.16 -4.23
C VAL A 306 -0.62 -15.09 -3.35
N GLY A 307 -0.20 -15.49 -2.16
CA GLY A 307 0.55 -14.71 -1.19
C GLY A 307 1.99 -14.45 -1.62
N ASN A 308 2.85 -14.14 -0.66
CA ASN A 308 4.27 -13.88 -0.89
C ASN A 308 5.13 -14.56 0.19
N SER A 309 6.24 -13.96 0.59
CA SER A 309 7.14 -14.52 1.62
C SER A 309 6.92 -13.93 3.02
N ALA A 310 6.01 -12.97 3.14
CA ALA A 310 5.60 -12.36 4.40
C ALA A 310 4.39 -13.12 4.98
N ASP A 311 4.03 -12.81 6.23
CA ASP A 311 2.84 -13.39 6.84
C ASP A 311 1.59 -12.77 6.17
N ASN A 312 0.80 -13.56 5.44
CA ASN A 312 -0.36 -13.07 4.71
C ASN A 312 -1.69 -13.38 5.40
N VAL A 313 -2.62 -12.41 5.36
CA VAL A 313 -4.05 -12.64 5.67
C VAL A 313 -4.85 -12.61 4.38
N ILE A 314 -5.43 -13.75 4.01
CA ILE A 314 -6.12 -13.95 2.74
C ILE A 314 -7.58 -14.30 2.99
N THR A 315 -8.50 -13.45 2.53
CA THR A 315 -9.94 -13.74 2.51
C THR A 315 -10.34 -14.09 1.08
N GLY A 316 -10.87 -15.29 0.85
CA GLY A 316 -11.37 -15.69 -0.48
C GLY A 316 -12.62 -14.90 -0.89
N GLY A 317 -13.60 -14.84 0.03
CA GLY A 317 -14.89 -14.19 -0.22
C GLY A 317 -15.97 -15.25 -0.43
N LEU A 318 -16.94 -14.97 -1.30
CA LEU A 318 -17.86 -16.00 -1.76
C LEU A 318 -17.29 -16.65 -3.02
N GLY A 319 -17.68 -17.89 -3.31
CA GLY A 319 -17.16 -18.60 -4.48
C GLY A 319 -16.35 -19.82 -4.07
N ASP A 320 -15.85 -20.55 -5.07
CA ASP A 320 -14.99 -21.70 -4.84
C ASP A 320 -13.54 -21.25 -5.08
N ASP A 321 -12.84 -20.84 -4.03
CA ASP A 321 -11.58 -20.11 -4.16
C ASP A 321 -10.33 -20.99 -4.04
N ARG A 322 -9.21 -20.46 -4.54
CA ARG A 322 -7.89 -21.11 -4.47
C ARG A 322 -6.90 -20.17 -3.82
N LEU A 323 -6.54 -20.46 -2.57
CA LEU A 323 -5.70 -19.61 -1.74
C LEU A 323 -4.35 -20.29 -1.50
N PHE A 324 -3.27 -19.58 -1.81
CA PHE A 324 -1.90 -20.04 -1.65
C PHE A 324 -1.16 -19.06 -0.74
N GLY A 325 -0.70 -19.46 0.44
CA GLY A 325 0.07 -18.56 1.33
C GLY A 325 1.53 -18.39 0.88
N GLU A 326 2.06 -19.38 0.17
CA GLU A 326 3.47 -19.48 -0.23
C GLU A 326 4.44 -19.64 0.96
N GLY A 327 5.04 -18.57 1.46
CA GLY A 327 5.97 -18.63 2.58
C GLY A 327 5.66 -17.56 3.62
N GLY A 328 5.84 -17.88 4.89
CA GLY A 328 5.37 -17.00 5.96
C GLY A 328 4.57 -17.82 6.96
N SER A 329 3.81 -17.15 7.81
CA SER A 329 2.76 -17.74 8.62
C SER A 329 1.42 -17.18 8.17
N ASP A 330 0.71 -17.93 7.35
CA ASP A 330 -0.43 -17.44 6.60
C ASP A 330 -1.77 -17.82 7.24
N ILE A 331 -2.74 -16.92 7.14
CA ILE A 331 -4.10 -17.09 7.66
C ILE A 331 -5.10 -16.96 6.52
N ALA A 332 -5.84 -18.03 6.24
CA ALA A 332 -7.06 -17.95 5.44
C ALA A 332 -8.24 -17.48 6.32
N VAL A 333 -9.08 -16.58 5.83
CA VAL A 333 -10.28 -16.10 6.53
C VAL A 333 -11.52 -16.72 5.89
N VAL A 334 -12.39 -17.27 6.73
CA VAL A 334 -13.70 -17.84 6.35
C VAL A 334 -14.74 -17.20 7.28
N ASP A 335 -15.63 -16.34 6.78
CA ASP A 335 -16.56 -15.54 7.60
C ASP A 335 -17.81 -16.34 7.99
N VAL A 336 -17.57 -17.55 8.50
CA VAL A 336 -18.56 -18.45 9.09
C VAL A 336 -18.05 -18.99 10.41
N ALA A 337 -18.94 -19.45 11.27
CA ALA A 337 -18.56 -20.18 12.47
C ALA A 337 -17.94 -21.54 12.10
N TYR A 338 -17.00 -22.03 12.91
CA TYR A 338 -16.32 -23.32 12.70
C TYR A 338 -17.30 -24.49 12.47
N GLU A 339 -18.39 -24.55 13.24
CA GLU A 339 -19.42 -25.59 13.09
C GLU A 339 -20.19 -25.51 11.76
N GLY A 340 -20.12 -24.38 11.07
CA GLY A 340 -20.71 -24.13 9.75
C GLY A 340 -19.84 -24.59 8.58
N ALA A 341 -18.61 -25.03 8.82
CA ALA A 341 -17.67 -25.47 7.81
C ALA A 341 -17.34 -26.96 7.90
N GLN A 342 -17.13 -27.60 6.75
CA GLN A 342 -16.58 -28.94 6.64
C GLN A 342 -15.14 -28.85 6.14
N ILE A 343 -14.19 -29.40 6.90
CA ILE A 343 -12.75 -29.32 6.60
C ILE A 343 -12.24 -30.70 6.20
N VAL A 344 -11.55 -30.78 5.06
CA VAL A 344 -10.99 -32.01 4.50
C VAL A 344 -9.51 -31.79 4.22
N PHE A 345 -8.64 -32.55 4.88
CA PHE A 345 -7.21 -32.58 4.57
C PHE A 345 -6.96 -33.51 3.38
N THR A 346 -6.23 -33.01 2.37
CA THR A 346 -5.88 -33.74 1.15
C THR A 346 -4.36 -33.84 1.01
N ASP A 347 -3.88 -34.57 0.00
CA ASP A 347 -2.45 -34.61 -0.33
C ASP A 347 -1.93 -33.28 -0.91
N GLU A 348 -2.83 -32.40 -1.37
CA GLU A 348 -2.52 -31.13 -2.04
C GLU A 348 -2.70 -29.91 -1.11
N GLY A 349 -3.29 -30.08 0.08
CA GLY A 349 -3.61 -28.99 0.99
C GLY A 349 -4.87 -29.26 1.82
N VAL A 350 -5.65 -28.23 2.08
CA VAL A 350 -6.92 -28.31 2.83
C VAL A 350 -8.07 -27.82 1.96
N GLU A 351 -9.17 -28.56 1.93
CA GLU A 351 -10.44 -28.10 1.35
C GLU A 351 -11.40 -27.71 2.48
N ILE A 352 -12.05 -26.55 2.35
CA ILE A 352 -13.05 -26.05 3.29
C ILE A 352 -14.35 -25.85 2.52
N SER A 353 -15.42 -26.53 2.93
CA SER A 353 -16.76 -26.31 2.38
C SER A 353 -17.64 -25.61 3.40
N SER A 354 -18.19 -24.45 3.07
CA SER A 354 -19.04 -23.64 3.96
C SER A 354 -20.26 -23.09 3.22
N SER A 355 -20.92 -22.08 3.79
CA SER A 355 -21.93 -21.29 3.08
C SER A 355 -21.36 -20.30 2.06
N GLU A 356 -20.05 -20.04 2.10
CA GLU A 356 -19.35 -19.13 1.19
C GLU A 356 -18.97 -19.83 -0.13
N GLY A 357 -18.66 -21.12 -0.05
CA GLY A 357 -18.40 -22.00 -1.19
C GLY A 357 -17.48 -23.15 -0.80
N VAL A 358 -16.66 -23.61 -1.74
CA VAL A 358 -15.64 -24.64 -1.52
C VAL A 358 -14.25 -24.11 -1.85
N ASP A 359 -13.49 -23.82 -0.80
CA ASP A 359 -12.16 -23.23 -0.92
C ASP A 359 -11.06 -24.28 -0.81
N SER A 360 -10.00 -24.10 -1.58
CA SER A 360 -8.78 -24.90 -1.53
C SER A 360 -7.62 -24.05 -1.03
N LEU A 361 -6.96 -24.54 0.02
CA LEU A 361 -5.88 -23.85 0.72
C LEU A 361 -4.58 -24.64 0.56
N GLN A 362 -3.51 -23.97 0.13
CA GLN A 362 -2.15 -24.52 0.05
C GLN A 362 -1.16 -23.60 0.74
N SER A 363 -0.19 -24.18 1.46
CA SER A 363 0.79 -23.41 2.25
C SER A 363 0.10 -22.36 3.14
N ILE A 364 -0.98 -22.75 3.82
CA ILE A 364 -1.68 -21.92 4.81
C ILE A 364 -1.53 -22.60 6.16
N GLU A 365 -1.06 -21.87 7.17
CA GLU A 365 -0.80 -22.41 8.51
C GLU A 365 -2.02 -22.35 9.43
N ALA A 366 -2.97 -21.43 9.20
CA ALA A 366 -4.19 -21.34 9.99
C ALA A 366 -5.41 -20.84 9.21
N VAL A 367 -6.59 -21.13 9.76
CA VAL A 367 -7.89 -20.66 9.26
C VAL A 367 -8.58 -19.87 10.35
N ARG A 368 -8.91 -18.60 10.09
CA ARG A 368 -9.71 -17.76 10.96
C ARG A 368 -11.19 -17.89 10.58
N PHE A 369 -11.98 -18.45 11.48
CA PHE A 369 -13.43 -18.48 11.45
C PHE A 369 -14.01 -17.30 12.24
N SER A 370 -15.31 -17.02 12.09
CA SER A 370 -15.99 -15.93 12.81
C SER A 370 -16.00 -16.13 14.34
N ASP A 371 -15.75 -17.34 14.82
CA ASP A 371 -15.79 -17.71 16.24
C ASP A 371 -14.46 -18.23 16.80
N GLY A 372 -13.38 -18.30 16.00
CA GLY A 372 -12.06 -18.71 16.48
C GLY A 372 -11.09 -19.04 15.35
N ILE A 373 -9.88 -19.45 15.72
CA ILE A 373 -8.82 -19.83 14.76
C ILE A 373 -8.53 -21.32 14.87
N LEU A 374 -8.41 -21.99 13.71
CA LEU A 374 -7.93 -23.36 13.57
C LEU A 374 -6.50 -23.35 13.06
N ASN A 375 -5.58 -23.97 13.80
CA ASN A 375 -4.21 -24.20 13.34
C ASN A 375 -4.12 -25.48 12.48
N LEU A 376 -3.62 -25.36 11.25
CA LEU A 376 -3.52 -26.47 10.30
C LEU A 376 -2.24 -27.30 10.49
N LEU A 377 -1.18 -26.74 11.08
CA LEU A 377 0.11 -27.42 11.26
C LEU A 377 0.10 -28.45 12.38
N SER A 378 -0.67 -28.22 13.45
CA SER A 378 -0.72 -29.12 14.60
C SER A 378 -1.62 -30.33 14.34
N GLY A 379 -2.54 -30.25 13.36
CA GLY A 379 -3.65 -31.21 13.19
C GLY A 379 -4.52 -31.34 14.44
N ASP A 380 -4.29 -30.50 15.44
CA ASP A 380 -5.02 -30.43 16.68
C ASP A 380 -6.11 -29.38 16.47
N LEU A 381 -7.36 -29.74 16.78
CA LEU A 381 -8.42 -28.76 16.97
C LEU A 381 -8.13 -27.99 18.28
N SER A 382 -7.00 -27.28 18.35
CA SER A 382 -6.96 -26.09 19.19
C SER A 382 -7.74 -25.03 18.44
N VAL A 383 -9.08 -25.20 18.36
CA VAL A 383 -9.96 -24.05 18.20
C VAL A 383 -9.73 -23.24 19.46
N ARG A 384 -8.69 -22.40 19.44
CA ARG A 384 -8.50 -21.37 20.45
C ARG A 384 -9.62 -20.40 20.11
N LEU A 385 -10.78 -20.64 20.74
CA LEU A 385 -11.90 -19.70 20.87
C LEU A 385 -11.40 -18.50 21.70
N ALA A 386 -10.35 -17.87 21.22
CA ALA A 386 -9.87 -16.60 21.69
C ALA A 386 -10.32 -15.62 20.63
N ASP A 387 -11.57 -15.21 20.75
CA ASP A 387 -12.07 -13.99 20.14
C ASP A 387 -11.02 -12.88 20.38
N GLU A 388 -10.71 -12.05 19.38
CA GLU A 388 -9.87 -10.86 19.59
C GLU A 388 -10.39 -10.03 20.77
N ALA A 389 -11.70 -10.03 21.01
CA ALA A 389 -12.30 -9.45 22.21
C ALA A 389 -11.83 -10.13 23.52
N LEU A 390 -11.61 -11.44 23.55
CA LEU A 390 -11.03 -12.13 24.70
C LEU A 390 -9.56 -11.75 24.89
N VAL A 391 -8.77 -11.77 23.82
CA VAL A 391 -7.35 -11.40 23.89
C VAL A 391 -7.21 -9.96 24.36
N GLY A 392 -8.08 -9.08 23.84
CA GLY A 392 -8.26 -7.70 24.30
C GLY A 392 -8.64 -7.58 25.76
N ARG A 393 -9.51 -8.45 26.28
CA ARG A 393 -9.85 -8.49 27.71
C ARG A 393 -8.69 -8.97 28.59
N VAL A 394 -7.89 -9.93 28.14
CA VAL A 394 -6.68 -10.35 28.86
C VAL A 394 -5.66 -9.23 28.88
N ALA A 395 -5.39 -8.57 27.74
CA ALA A 395 -4.51 -7.41 27.67
C ALA A 395 -5.01 -6.25 28.57
N SER A 396 -6.33 -6.03 28.59
CA SER A 396 -6.98 -5.05 29.47
C SER A 396 -6.81 -5.38 30.96
N LEU A 397 -6.73 -6.66 31.33
CA LEU A 397 -6.43 -7.07 32.71
C LEU A 397 -4.97 -6.79 33.06
N TYR A 398 -4.02 -7.02 32.14
CA TYR A 398 -2.62 -6.63 32.33
C TYR A 398 -2.47 -5.12 32.53
N GLN A 399 -3.12 -4.29 31.70
CA GLN A 399 -3.06 -2.84 31.87
C GLN A 399 -3.68 -2.42 33.21
N ALA A 400 -4.91 -2.86 33.50
CA ALA A 400 -5.61 -2.43 34.70
C ALA A 400 -4.95 -2.92 35.99
N ALA A 401 -4.53 -4.19 36.03
CA ALA A 401 -3.95 -4.79 37.23
C ALA A 401 -2.48 -4.41 37.39
N LEU A 402 -1.70 -4.44 36.31
CA LEU A 402 -0.25 -4.37 36.39
C LEU A 402 0.32 -3.05 35.90
N ASP A 403 -0.36 -2.24 35.09
CA ASP A 403 0.23 -1.07 34.39
C ASP A 403 1.40 -1.48 33.48
N ARG A 404 1.12 -2.44 32.59
CA ARG A 404 2.00 -2.85 31.49
C ARG A 404 1.23 -3.69 30.48
N GLU A 405 1.84 -3.80 29.30
CA GLU A 405 1.47 -4.77 28.28
C GLU A 405 1.84 -6.20 28.71
N PRO A 406 1.07 -7.22 28.28
CA PRO A 406 1.49 -8.61 28.44
C PRO A 406 2.66 -8.95 27.52
N ASP A 407 3.56 -9.79 28.01
CA ASP A 407 4.47 -10.51 27.12
C ASP A 407 3.71 -11.66 26.41
N SER A 408 4.22 -12.11 25.27
CA SER A 408 3.57 -13.15 24.45
C SER A 408 3.33 -14.44 25.26
N GLY A 409 4.25 -14.81 26.15
CA GLY A 409 4.09 -16.01 26.98
C GLY A 409 2.94 -15.89 27.98
N GLY A 410 2.87 -14.76 28.68
CA GLY A 410 1.81 -14.45 29.63
C GLY A 410 0.43 -14.31 28.98
N LEU A 411 0.35 -13.61 27.84
CA LEU A 411 -0.88 -13.47 27.07
C LEU A 411 -1.43 -14.85 26.68
N ASN A 412 -0.59 -15.66 26.02
CA ASN A 412 -1.00 -16.97 25.55
C ASN A 412 -1.34 -17.91 26.69
N PHE A 413 -0.63 -17.86 27.84
CA PHE A 413 -0.97 -18.66 29.01
C PHE A 413 -2.40 -18.40 29.52
N TRP A 414 -2.82 -17.13 29.58
CA TRP A 414 -4.16 -16.78 30.06
C TRP A 414 -5.23 -17.06 29.01
N VAL A 415 -4.93 -16.81 27.74
CA VAL A 415 -5.79 -17.21 26.61
C VAL A 415 -6.00 -18.74 26.61
N ASP A 416 -4.95 -19.51 26.82
CA ASP A 416 -5.02 -20.98 26.94
C ASP A 416 -5.81 -21.42 28.17
N SER A 417 -5.62 -20.74 29.30
CA SER A 417 -6.37 -21.04 30.51
C SER A 417 -7.87 -20.81 30.28
N TYR A 418 -8.25 -19.70 29.66
CA TYR A 418 -9.65 -19.38 29.35
C TYR A 418 -10.26 -20.39 28.37
N THR A 419 -9.57 -20.68 27.26
CA THR A 419 -10.04 -21.67 26.27
C THR A 419 -10.17 -23.07 26.87
N ASN A 420 -9.38 -23.40 27.90
CA ASN A 420 -9.53 -24.62 28.70
C ASN A 420 -10.59 -24.53 29.82
N GLY A 421 -11.45 -23.51 29.80
CA GLY A 421 -12.62 -23.38 30.67
C GLY A 421 -12.41 -22.57 31.95
N PHE A 422 -11.31 -21.83 32.10
CA PHE A 422 -11.19 -20.85 33.19
C PHE A 422 -12.11 -19.65 32.94
N GLU A 423 -12.88 -19.26 33.95
CA GLU A 423 -13.68 -18.03 33.88
C GLU A 423 -12.79 -16.78 34.00
N VAL A 424 -13.13 -15.69 33.30
CA VAL A 424 -12.39 -14.40 33.39
C VAL A 424 -12.30 -13.89 34.83
N MET A 425 -13.33 -14.13 35.65
CA MET A 425 -13.29 -13.78 37.08
C MET A 425 -12.16 -14.52 37.82
N THR A 426 -11.93 -15.79 37.47
CA THR A 426 -10.81 -16.57 38.03
C THR A 426 -9.47 -15.99 37.57
N ILE A 427 -9.36 -15.58 36.31
CA ILE A 427 -8.16 -14.93 35.77
C ILE A 427 -7.89 -13.62 36.53
N SER A 428 -8.89 -12.73 36.64
CA SER A 428 -8.80 -11.48 37.42
C SER A 428 -8.34 -11.72 38.86
N GLN A 429 -8.88 -12.76 39.52
CA GLN A 429 -8.45 -13.15 40.87
C GLN A 429 -6.98 -13.58 40.90
N ASN A 430 -6.49 -14.32 39.90
CA ASN A 430 -5.07 -14.68 39.82
C ASN A 430 -4.15 -13.47 39.60
N PHE A 431 -4.59 -12.43 38.90
CA PHE A 431 -3.83 -11.18 38.81
C PHE A 431 -3.70 -10.51 40.18
N VAL A 432 -4.81 -10.33 40.90
CA VAL A 432 -4.81 -9.74 42.25
C VAL A 432 -3.96 -10.55 43.23
N ASP A 433 -4.01 -11.88 43.14
CA ASP A 433 -3.26 -12.79 44.02
C ASP A 433 -1.79 -12.99 43.59
N SER A 434 -1.39 -12.42 42.46
CA SER A 434 -0.05 -12.64 41.92
C SER A 434 1.03 -11.99 42.80
N SER A 435 2.21 -12.62 42.84
CA SER A 435 3.38 -12.01 43.44
C SER A 435 3.74 -10.69 42.74
N GLU A 436 3.53 -10.61 41.43
CA GLU A 436 3.79 -9.39 40.67
C GLU A 436 2.92 -8.22 41.12
N PHE A 437 1.60 -8.43 41.26
CA PHE A 437 0.68 -7.39 41.72
C PHE A 437 1.04 -6.90 43.13
N SER A 438 1.28 -7.84 44.05
CA SER A 438 1.65 -7.51 45.44
C SER A 438 3.05 -6.91 45.60
N GLU A 439 3.98 -7.17 44.68
CA GLU A 439 5.31 -6.55 44.66
C GLU A 439 5.32 -5.17 43.99
N ARG A 440 4.50 -4.96 42.94
CA ARG A 440 4.37 -3.65 42.27
C ARG A 440 3.57 -2.65 43.11
N PHE A 441 2.52 -3.11 43.79
CA PHE A 441 1.58 -2.22 44.48
C PHE A 441 1.47 -2.57 45.95
N SER A 442 1.88 -1.63 46.80
CA SER A 442 1.69 -1.71 48.25
C SER A 442 0.26 -1.32 48.60
N ILE A 443 -0.64 -2.30 48.63
CA ILE A 443 -2.05 -2.09 48.93
C ILE A 443 -2.33 -2.38 50.42
N ASP A 444 -2.38 -1.33 51.24
CA ASP A 444 -2.69 -1.44 52.67
C ASP A 444 -4.17 -1.12 52.97
N SER A 445 -4.94 -0.67 51.97
CA SER A 445 -6.35 -0.28 52.11
C SER A 445 -7.15 -0.35 50.81
N ASN A 446 -8.49 -0.41 50.92
CA ASN A 446 -9.41 -0.31 49.77
C ASN A 446 -9.19 0.99 48.97
N ALA A 447 -8.87 2.09 49.64
CA ALA A 447 -8.65 3.38 48.98
C ALA A 447 -7.38 3.40 48.14
N GLU A 448 -6.29 2.80 48.62
CA GLU A 448 -5.04 2.66 47.87
C GLU A 448 -5.18 1.68 46.70
N TYR A 449 -5.97 0.62 46.87
CA TYR A 449 -6.32 -0.29 45.78
C TYR A 449 -7.01 0.46 44.63
N LEU A 450 -8.01 1.27 44.95
CA LEU A 450 -8.73 2.06 43.95
C LEU A 450 -7.84 3.11 43.30
N ASP A 451 -7.04 3.84 44.07
CA ASP A 451 -6.12 4.83 43.50
C ASP A 451 -5.15 4.16 42.51
N THR A 452 -4.66 2.97 42.83
CA THR A 452 -3.82 2.17 41.92
C THR A 452 -4.53 1.88 40.60
N LEU A 453 -5.75 1.31 40.63
CA LEU A 453 -6.50 1.01 39.41
C LEU A 453 -6.82 2.28 38.60
N TYR A 454 -7.13 3.39 39.27
CA TYR A 454 -7.32 4.68 38.62
C TYR A 454 -6.05 5.19 37.92
N GLN A 455 -4.88 5.08 38.55
CA GLN A 455 -3.63 5.45 37.91
C GLN A 455 -3.34 4.55 36.70
N ASN A 456 -3.48 3.24 36.85
CA ASN A 456 -3.18 2.28 35.79
C ASN A 456 -4.08 2.47 34.57
N VAL A 457 -5.39 2.66 34.78
CA VAL A 457 -6.38 2.72 33.69
C VAL A 457 -6.58 4.13 33.13
N LEU A 458 -6.43 5.17 33.95
CA LEU A 458 -6.76 6.55 33.55
C LEU A 458 -5.56 7.50 33.60
N GLY A 459 -4.41 7.08 34.14
CA GLY A 459 -3.25 7.95 34.34
C GLY A 459 -3.52 9.12 35.28
N ARG A 460 -4.58 9.05 36.10
CA ARG A 460 -5.02 10.11 37.02
C ARG A 460 -5.77 9.52 38.21
N SER A 461 -5.91 10.31 39.27
CA SER A 461 -6.80 9.97 40.37
C SER A 461 -8.27 9.96 39.93
N GLY A 462 -9.06 9.08 40.54
CA GLY A 462 -10.50 9.00 40.33
C GLY A 462 -11.24 10.24 40.81
N ASP A 463 -12.36 10.56 40.17
CA ASP A 463 -13.25 11.60 40.65
C ASP A 463 -14.01 11.15 41.91
N GLU A 464 -14.52 12.11 42.68
CA GLU A 464 -15.18 11.86 43.96
C GLU A 464 -16.37 10.87 43.84
N GLY A 465 -17.12 10.92 42.74
CA GLY A 465 -18.26 10.05 42.50
C GLY A 465 -17.84 8.62 42.15
N GLY A 466 -16.90 8.46 41.23
CA GLY A 466 -16.36 7.16 40.84
C GLY A 466 -15.66 6.43 41.98
N VAL A 467 -14.84 7.15 42.77
CA VAL A 467 -14.17 6.58 43.95
C VAL A 467 -15.20 6.14 44.98
N ALA A 468 -16.21 6.97 45.28
CA ALA A 468 -17.26 6.61 46.24
C ALA A 468 -18.07 5.37 45.81
N PHE A 469 -18.33 5.21 44.51
CA PHE A 469 -19.02 4.04 43.97
C PHE A 469 -18.23 2.75 44.21
N TRP A 470 -16.97 2.69 43.78
CA TRP A 470 -16.16 1.49 43.91
C TRP A 470 -15.77 1.18 45.35
N LEU A 471 -15.53 2.21 46.17
CA LEU A 471 -15.25 2.02 47.59
C LEU A 471 -16.48 1.45 48.29
N GLY A 472 -17.68 1.95 47.95
CA GLY A 472 -18.93 1.37 48.40
C GLY A 472 -19.11 -0.08 47.96
N ALA A 473 -18.69 -0.47 46.76
CA ALA A 473 -18.74 -1.87 46.30
C ALA A 473 -17.85 -2.77 47.17
N LEU A 474 -16.60 -2.36 47.43
CA LEU A 474 -15.68 -3.08 48.31
C LEU A 474 -16.21 -3.19 49.75
N ASP A 475 -16.74 -2.10 50.29
CA ASP A 475 -17.31 -2.07 51.64
C ASP A 475 -18.57 -2.94 51.78
N ASN A 476 -19.28 -3.20 50.68
CA ASN A 476 -20.44 -4.10 50.62
C ASN A 476 -20.08 -5.56 50.25
N GLY A 477 -18.78 -5.89 50.22
CA GLY A 477 -18.31 -7.26 50.12
C GLY A 477 -17.97 -7.74 48.70
N HIS A 478 -17.90 -6.85 47.71
CA HIS A 478 -17.24 -7.19 46.45
C HIS A 478 -15.74 -7.40 46.68
N SER A 479 -15.20 -8.41 46.01
CA SER A 479 -13.78 -8.72 45.99
C SER A 479 -12.98 -7.71 45.17
N TYR A 480 -11.67 -7.69 45.42
CA TYR A 480 -10.73 -6.92 44.59
C TYR A 480 -10.77 -7.37 43.13
N ALA A 481 -10.92 -8.66 42.87
CA ALA A 481 -11.04 -9.21 41.52
C ALA A 481 -12.28 -8.71 40.76
N GLU A 482 -13.43 -8.59 41.44
CA GLU A 482 -14.64 -8.03 40.84
C GLU A 482 -14.47 -6.56 40.48
N VAL A 483 -13.82 -5.78 41.36
CA VAL A 483 -13.54 -4.37 41.09
C VAL A 483 -12.51 -4.21 39.97
N LEU A 484 -11.43 -5.01 39.97
CA LEU A 484 -10.44 -5.03 38.89
C LEU A 484 -11.11 -5.31 37.55
N LEU A 485 -11.98 -6.31 37.50
CA LEU A 485 -12.68 -6.65 36.27
C LEU A 485 -13.57 -5.50 35.78
N GLY A 486 -14.24 -4.80 36.71
CA GLY A 486 -15.02 -3.60 36.38
C GLY A 486 -14.19 -2.43 35.81
N PHE A 487 -12.95 -2.24 36.30
CA PHE A 487 -12.01 -1.28 35.71
C PHE A 487 -11.49 -1.77 34.36
N SER A 488 -11.17 -3.06 34.26
CA SER A 488 -10.65 -3.68 33.05
C SER A 488 -11.63 -3.57 31.88
N ASP A 489 -12.92 -3.83 32.14
CA ASP A 489 -14.02 -3.75 31.16
C ASP A 489 -14.53 -2.31 30.95
N SER A 490 -13.91 -1.28 31.55
CA SER A 490 -14.32 0.12 31.34
C SER A 490 -13.97 0.62 29.93
N LEU A 491 -14.80 1.52 29.39
CA LEU A 491 -14.59 2.09 28.05
C LEU A 491 -13.24 2.82 27.97
N GLU A 492 -12.85 3.50 29.04
CA GLU A 492 -11.58 4.20 29.12
C GLU A 492 -10.39 3.25 29.03
N ASN A 493 -10.42 2.10 29.73
CA ASN A 493 -9.35 1.10 29.62
C ASN A 493 -9.30 0.49 28.22
N GLN A 494 -10.47 0.15 27.65
CA GLN A 494 -10.55 -0.40 26.30
C GLN A 494 -9.98 0.57 25.26
N GLN A 495 -10.23 1.87 25.40
CA GLN A 495 -9.63 2.90 24.54
C GLN A 495 -8.11 3.02 24.72
N GLN A 496 -7.62 2.85 25.95
CA GLN A 496 -6.19 2.92 26.24
C GLN A 496 -5.43 1.72 25.67
N VAL A 497 -6.08 0.55 25.67
CA VAL A 497 -5.53 -0.71 25.16
C VAL A 497 -5.75 -0.88 23.65
N ALA A 498 -6.70 -0.15 23.04
CA ALA A 498 -6.97 -0.26 21.60
C ALA A 498 -5.72 -0.14 20.70
N PRO A 499 -4.79 0.81 20.90
CA PRO A 499 -3.57 0.88 20.09
C PRO A 499 -2.66 -0.34 20.25
N LEU A 500 -2.69 -1.02 21.39
CA LEU A 500 -1.96 -2.27 21.61
C LEU A 500 -2.62 -3.43 20.85
N LEU A 501 -3.96 -3.45 20.80
CA LEU A 501 -4.69 -4.48 20.07
C LEU A 501 -4.62 -4.31 18.56
N GLU A 502 -4.35 -3.10 18.08
CA GLU A 502 -4.01 -2.86 16.68
C GLU A 502 -2.72 -3.59 16.26
N THR A 503 -1.83 -3.91 17.21
CA THR A 503 -0.61 -4.69 16.93
C THR A 503 -0.75 -6.19 17.25
N LEU A 504 -1.95 -6.62 17.63
CA LEU A 504 -2.23 -8.01 17.92
C LEU A 504 -2.31 -8.81 16.62
N SER A 505 -1.40 -9.76 16.47
CA SER A 505 -1.40 -10.74 15.38
C SER A 505 -1.42 -12.15 15.94
N TYR A 506 -1.98 -13.08 15.17
CA TYR A 506 -1.84 -14.50 15.45
C TYR A 506 -0.76 -15.08 14.57
N ARG A 507 0.29 -15.64 15.18
CA ARG A 507 1.33 -16.37 14.46
C ARG A 507 1.02 -17.86 14.47
N ALA A 508 0.49 -18.32 13.35
CA ALA A 508 0.06 -19.69 13.14
C ALA A 508 1.21 -20.72 13.31
N SER A 509 2.42 -20.39 12.88
CA SER A 509 3.57 -21.32 12.96
C SER A 509 3.93 -21.78 14.38
N ASP A 510 3.70 -20.94 15.39
CA ASP A 510 4.00 -21.25 16.79
C ASP A 510 2.74 -21.44 17.66
N ASP A 511 1.54 -21.28 17.08
CA ASP A 511 0.27 -21.20 17.80
C ASP A 511 0.31 -20.13 18.91
N LEU A 512 0.66 -18.89 18.56
CA LEU A 512 0.79 -17.80 19.53
C LEU A 512 0.12 -16.50 19.06
N TRP A 513 -0.60 -15.86 19.97
CA TRP A 513 -0.94 -14.44 19.87
C TRP A 513 0.29 -13.59 20.20
N ILE A 514 0.60 -12.62 19.35
CA ILE A 514 1.77 -11.76 19.46
C ILE A 514 1.29 -10.31 19.42
N LEU A 515 1.88 -9.49 20.29
CA LEU A 515 1.77 -8.04 20.22
C LEU A 515 3.08 -7.55 19.60
N SER A 516 3.02 -6.91 18.43
CA SER A 516 4.19 -6.42 17.70
C SER A 516 4.51 -4.96 17.96
#